data_AF-A0A2V7YXG5-F1
#
_entry.id   AF-A0A2V7YXG5-F1
#
_cell.length_a   1.000
_cell.length_b   1.000
_cell.length_c   1.000
_cell.angle_alpha   90.00
_cell.angle_beta   90.00
_cell.angle_gamma   90.00
#
_symmetry.space_group_name_H-M   'P 1'
#
loop_
_entity.id
_entity.type
_entity.pdbx_description
1 polymer ?
#
loop_
_entity_poly.entity_id
_entity_poly.type
_entity_poly.pdbx_seq_one_letter_code
_entity_poly.pdbx_strand_id
1 'polypeptide(L)'
;SPSSLAYQSKLGPIEWLGPPTLDEIGRLGRAGVEQLLVVPIAFVSDHVETLYEVDQLFAEAARRAGIAHFRRTTGLNDRLTFLRALADLAISIRPFWG
;
A
#
# COMPACT_ATOMS: atom_id res chain seq x y z
N SER A 1 0.12 -16.41 8.17
CA SER A 1 0.69 -15.07 8.47
C SER A 1 -0.43 -14.07 8.42
N PRO A 2 -0.61 -13.16 9.41
CA PRO A 2 -1.76 -12.27 9.37
C PRO A 2 -1.46 -11.10 8.41
N SER A 3 -1.53 -11.37 7.12
CA SER A 3 -1.57 -10.35 6.06
C SER A 3 -3.00 -10.19 5.58
N SER A 4 -3.40 -8.95 5.31
CA SER A 4 -4.69 -8.62 4.72
C SER A 4 -4.48 -7.81 3.44
N LEU A 5 -5.40 -7.94 2.49
CA LEU A 5 -5.44 -7.15 1.27
C LEU A 5 -6.65 -6.22 1.34
N ALA A 6 -6.41 -4.92 1.13
CA ALA A 6 -7.43 -3.89 1.13
C ALA A 6 -7.12 -2.84 0.04
N TYR A 7 -8.14 -2.05 -0.28
CA TYR A 7 -8.11 -1.11 -1.40
C TYR A 7 -8.22 0.32 -0.90
N GLN A 8 -7.51 1.24 -1.54
CA GLN A 8 -7.43 2.66 -1.18
C GLN A 8 -8.01 3.54 -2.29
N SER A 9 -8.11 4.85 -2.02
CA SER A 9 -8.52 5.87 -3.01
C SER A 9 -9.92 5.66 -3.62
N LYS A 10 -10.89 5.16 -2.83
CA LYS A 10 -12.31 5.11 -3.22
C LYS A 10 -12.84 6.53 -3.42
N LEU A 11 -13.39 6.83 -4.61
CA LEU A 11 -13.99 8.12 -4.93
C LEU A 11 -15.47 7.97 -5.32
N GLY A 12 -16.30 8.87 -4.79
CA GLY A 12 -17.73 8.91 -5.12
C GLY A 12 -18.54 7.72 -4.61
N PRO A 13 -19.84 7.68 -4.97
CA PRO A 13 -20.80 6.75 -4.38
C PRO A 13 -20.91 5.40 -5.10
N ILE A 14 -20.15 5.16 -6.17
CA ILE A 14 -20.21 3.90 -6.93
C ILE A 14 -19.65 2.73 -6.12
N GLU A 15 -19.94 1.50 -6.55
CA GLU A 15 -19.35 0.30 -5.96
C GLU A 15 -17.87 0.17 -6.37
N TRP A 16 -17.00 -0.03 -5.38
CA TRP A 16 -15.56 -0.21 -5.56
C TRP A 16 -15.14 -1.57 -5.02
N LEU A 17 -13.99 -2.06 -5.48
CA LEU A 17 -13.37 -3.26 -4.95
C LEU A 17 -13.04 -3.09 -3.45
N GLY A 18 -13.32 -4.12 -2.67
CA GLY A 18 -13.21 -4.11 -1.21
C GLY A 18 -12.36 -5.26 -0.65
N PRO A 19 -11.98 -5.18 0.64
CA PRO A 19 -12.43 -4.17 1.61
C PRO A 19 -11.70 -2.82 1.46
N PRO A 20 -12.36 -1.69 1.81
CA PRO A 20 -11.68 -0.41 1.97
C PRO A 20 -10.61 -0.49 3.06
N THR A 21 -9.47 0.16 2.85
CA THR A 21 -8.33 0.11 3.78
C THR A 21 -8.68 0.64 5.17
N LEU A 22 -9.48 1.69 5.26
CA LEU A 22 -9.94 2.24 6.55
C LEU A 22 -10.81 1.26 7.34
N ASP A 23 -11.70 0.53 6.65
CA ASP A 23 -12.57 -0.46 7.29
C ASP A 23 -11.75 -1.63 7.83
N GLU A 24 -10.74 -2.03 7.06
CA GLU A 24 -9.82 -3.10 7.45
C GLU A 24 -8.95 -2.69 8.64
N ILE A 25 -8.44 -1.45 8.68
CA ILE A 25 -7.74 -0.90 9.85
C ILE A 25 -8.64 -0.96 11.10
N GLY A 26 -9.90 -0.54 10.97
CA GLY A 26 -10.86 -0.62 12.07
C GLY A 26 -11.13 -2.06 12.53
N ARG A 27 -11.22 -3.00 11.59
CA ARG A 27 -11.40 -4.43 11.90
C ARG A 27 -10.18 -5.00 12.64
N LEU A 28 -8.97 -4.66 12.20
CA LEU A 28 -7.72 -5.08 12.83
C LEU A 28 -7.59 -4.52 14.25
N GLY A 29 -7.93 -3.25 14.47
CA GLY A 29 -7.96 -2.66 15.82
C GLY A 29 -8.94 -3.39 16.75
N ARG A 30 -10.17 -3.70 16.29
CA ARG A 30 -11.14 -4.51 17.06
C ARG A 30 -10.63 -5.92 17.37
N ALA A 31 -9.74 -6.46 16.54
CA ALA A 31 -9.11 -7.76 16.75
C ALA A 31 -7.90 -7.70 17.70
N GLY A 32 -7.58 -6.54 18.28
CA GLY A 32 -6.46 -6.36 19.21
C GLY A 32 -5.09 -6.29 18.53
N VAL A 33 -5.03 -5.94 17.24
CA VAL A 33 -3.75 -5.75 16.54
C VAL A 33 -3.07 -4.49 17.04
N GLU A 34 -1.87 -4.64 17.63
CA GLU A 34 -1.10 -3.50 18.15
C GLU A 34 -0.12 -2.91 17.14
N GLN A 35 0.24 -3.69 16.10
CA GLN A 35 1.26 -3.32 15.11
C GLN A 35 0.75 -3.54 13.68
N LEU A 36 0.80 -2.48 12.87
CA LEU A 36 0.38 -2.49 11.47
C LEU A 36 1.47 -1.92 10.55
N LEU A 37 1.88 -2.72 9.57
CA LEU A 37 2.72 -2.31 8.46
C LEU A 37 1.88 -2.29 7.16
N VAL A 38 1.70 -1.12 6.57
CA VAL A 38 1.06 -0.97 5.26
C VAL A 38 2.11 -1.10 4.15
N VAL A 39 1.80 -1.93 3.14
CA VAL A 39 2.66 -2.12 1.96
C VAL A 39 1.89 -1.69 0.71
N PRO A 40 2.17 -0.49 0.15
CA PRO A 40 1.53 -0.02 -1.08
C PRO A 40 2.07 -0.79 -2.29
N ILE A 41 1.51 -1.96 -2.60
CA ILE A 41 2.03 -2.86 -3.64
C ILE A 41 1.70 -2.43 -5.08
N ALA A 42 0.65 -1.61 -5.27
CA ALA A 42 0.14 -1.25 -6.58
C ALA A 42 0.88 -0.07 -7.23
N PHE A 43 1.73 0.64 -6.47
CA PHE A 43 2.52 1.77 -6.95
C PHE A 43 3.99 1.55 -6.61
N VAL A 44 4.87 1.85 -7.57
CA VAL A 44 6.31 1.65 -7.42
C VAL A 44 7.03 2.87 -6.86
N SER A 45 6.38 4.03 -6.86
CA SER A 45 6.95 5.31 -6.46
C SER A 45 6.09 5.98 -5.39
N ASP A 46 6.73 6.72 -4.48
CA ASP A 46 6.01 7.59 -3.55
C ASP A 46 5.40 8.78 -4.31
N HIS A 47 4.09 8.99 -4.16
CA HIS A 47 3.33 10.08 -4.78
C HIS A 47 2.52 10.84 -3.73
N VAL A 48 2.18 12.09 -4.00
CA VAL A 48 1.53 13.01 -3.03
C VAL A 48 0.26 12.39 -2.44
N GLU A 49 -0.53 11.74 -3.29
CA GLU A 49 -1.75 11.04 -2.93
C GLU A 49 -1.48 9.89 -1.96
N THR A 50 -0.41 9.12 -2.19
CA THR A 50 0.00 8.01 -1.31
C THR A 50 0.56 8.52 0.01
N LEU A 51 1.35 9.61 -0.01
CA LEU A 51 1.90 10.20 1.20
C LEU A 51 0.80 10.73 2.11
N TYR A 52 -0.14 11.51 1.57
CA TYR A 52 -1.21 12.07 2.38
C TYR A 52 -2.18 10.99 2.90
N GLU A 53 -2.65 10.11 2.02
CA GLU A 53 -3.67 9.12 2.36
C GLU A 53 -3.11 8.07 3.35
N VAL A 54 -1.87 7.61 3.16
CA VAL A 54 -1.26 6.59 4.03
C VAL A 54 -0.65 7.20 5.30
N ASP A 55 0.20 8.24 5.19
CA ASP A 55 0.95 8.73 6.34
C ASP A 55 0.11 9.59 7.29
N GLN A 56 -0.99 10.17 6.82
CA GLN A 56 -1.89 10.96 7.68
C GLN A 56 -3.17 10.20 7.97
N LEU A 57 -3.94 9.86 6.94
CA LEU A 57 -5.30 9.35 7.12
C LEU A 57 -5.31 7.91 7.66
N PHE A 58 -4.50 6.99 7.13
CA PHE A 58 -4.42 5.63 7.68
C PHE A 58 -3.72 5.58 9.04
N ALA A 59 -2.67 6.36 9.25
CA ALA A 59 -2.00 6.47 10.54
C ALA A 59 -2.97 6.94 11.64
N GLU A 60 -3.77 7.96 11.34
CA GLU A 60 -4.79 8.48 12.26
C GLU A 60 -5.91 7.46 12.51
N ALA A 61 -6.36 6.74 11.48
CA ALA A 61 -7.34 5.67 11.62
C ALA A 61 -6.80 4.52 12.51
N ALA A 62 -5.55 4.12 12.31
CA ALA A 62 -4.88 3.10 13.10
C ALA A 62 -4.79 3.51 14.57
N ARG A 63 -4.39 4.77 14.83
CA ARG A 63 -4.35 5.34 16.19
C ARG A 63 -5.73 5.31 16.85
N ARG A 64 -6.78 5.73 16.15
CA ARG A 64 -8.16 5.68 16.67
C ARG A 64 -8.68 4.27 16.91
N ALA A 65 -8.20 3.30 16.13
CA ALA A 65 -8.56 1.90 16.26
C ALA A 65 -7.79 1.16 17.37
N GLY A 66 -6.87 1.83 18.08
CA GLY A 66 -6.07 1.23 19.17
C GLY A 66 -4.78 0.55 18.70
N ILE A 67 -4.38 0.74 17.44
CA ILE A 67 -3.13 0.20 16.90
C ILE A 67 -1.97 1.13 17.32
N ALA A 68 -1.16 0.69 18.26
CA ALA A 68 -0.09 1.49 18.87
C ALA A 68 1.05 1.83 17.88
N HIS A 69 1.33 0.94 16.94
CA HIS A 69 2.44 1.09 16.00
C HIS A 69 1.96 1.00 14.56
N PHE A 70 1.99 2.13 13.86
CA PHE A 70 1.72 2.21 12.43
C PHE A 70 3.00 2.57 11.66
N ARG A 71 3.26 1.86 10.57
CA ARG A 71 4.32 2.14 9.61
C ARG A 71 3.82 1.84 8.19
N ARG A 72 4.48 2.43 7.20
CA ARG A 72 4.40 1.99 5.82
C ARG A 72 5.79 1.68 5.26
N THR A 73 5.84 0.87 4.21
CA THR A 73 7.05 0.77 3.40
C THR A 73 7.19 2.02 2.52
N THR A 74 8.43 2.42 2.22
CA THR A 74 8.69 3.38 1.15
C THR A 74 8.38 2.74 -0.20
N GLY A 75 8.09 3.56 -1.21
CA GLY A 75 8.11 3.10 -2.59
C GLY A 75 9.44 2.44 -2.97
N LEU A 76 9.44 1.71 -4.09
CA LEU A 76 10.66 1.20 -4.70
C LEU A 76 11.53 2.35 -5.22
N ASN A 77 10.91 3.43 -5.70
CA ASN A 77 11.57 4.66 -6.14
C ASN A 77 12.77 4.36 -7.04
N ASP A 78 13.96 4.86 -6.67
CA ASP A 78 15.22 4.73 -7.39
C ASP A 78 16.11 3.58 -6.90
N ARG A 79 15.56 2.62 -6.13
CA ARG A 79 16.33 1.48 -5.64
C ARG A 79 16.99 0.74 -6.80
N LEU A 80 18.30 0.56 -6.73
CA LEU A 80 19.10 -0.11 -7.76
C LEU A 80 18.55 -1.50 -8.14
N THR A 81 17.99 -2.24 -7.18
CA THR A 81 17.35 -3.55 -7.44
C THR A 81 16.11 -3.44 -8.31
N PHE A 82 15.30 -2.39 -8.13
CA PHE A 82 14.12 -2.14 -8.97
C PHE A 82 14.54 -1.69 -10.38
N LEU A 83 15.51 -0.79 -10.48
CA LEU A 83 16.06 -0.37 -11.78
C LEU A 83 16.66 -1.55 -12.57
N ARG A 84 17.36 -2.46 -11.90
CA ARG A 84 17.87 -3.70 -12.51
C ARG A 84 16.74 -4.60 -13.00
N ALA A 85 15.71 -4.81 -12.18
CA ALA A 85 14.55 -5.61 -12.57
C ALA A 85 13.83 -5.03 -13.81
N LEU A 86 13.70 -3.70 -13.90
CA LEU A 86 13.16 -3.04 -15.09
C LEU A 86 14.04 -3.24 -16.32
N ALA A 87 15.36 -3.13 -16.18
CA ALA A 87 16.31 -3.38 -17.26
C ALA A 87 16.25 -4.84 -17.75
N ASP A 88 16.23 -5.80 -16.84
CA ASP A 88 16.12 -7.22 -17.14
C ASP A 88 14.80 -7.52 -17.88
N LEU A 89 13.68 -6.94 -17.41
CA LEU A 89 12.39 -7.06 -18.08
C LEU A 89 12.43 -6.50 -19.50
N ALA A 90 12.96 -5.29 -19.70
CA ALA A 90 13.08 -4.65 -21.02
C ALA A 90 13.96 -5.47 -21.99
N ILE A 91 15.04 -6.10 -21.50
CA ILE A 91 15.90 -6.98 -22.30
C ILE A 91 15.14 -8.27 -22.66
N SER A 92 14.42 -8.86 -21.71
CA SER A 92 13.71 -10.12 -21.91
C SER A 92 12.61 -10.05 -22.98
N ILE A 93 12.00 -8.89 -23.19
CA ILE A 93 10.95 -8.68 -24.20
C ILE A 93 11.50 -8.34 -25.59
N ARG A 94 12.81 -8.05 -25.70
CA ARG A 94 13.47 -7.70 -26.96
C ARG A 94 13.32 -8.74 -28.09
N PRO A 95 13.26 -10.06 -27.84
CA PRO A 95 13.03 -11.06 -28.89
C PRO A 95 11.66 -10.98 -29.59
N PHE A 96 10.70 -10.22 -29.03
CA PHE A 96 9.36 -10.07 -29.61
C PHE A 96 9.23 -8.91 -30.61
N TRP A 97 10.25 -8.05 -30.72
CA TRP A 97 10.23 -6.83 -31.52
C TRP A 97 11.36 -6.76 -32.58
N GLY A 98 12.05 -7.88 -32.83
CA GLY A 98 13.14 -8.01 -33.80
C GLY A 98 12.84 -9.02 -34.87
#